data_AF-A0A9E2YBD9-F1
#
_entry.id   AF-A0A9E2YBD9-F1
#
_cell.length_a   1.000
_cell.length_b   1.000
_cell.length_c   1.000
_cell.angle_alpha   90.00
_cell.angle_beta   90.00
_cell.angle_gamma   90.00
#
_symmetry.space_group_name_H-M   'P 1'
#
loop_
_entity.id
_entity.type
_entity.pdbx_description
1 polymer ?
#
loop_
_entity_poly.entity_id
_entity_poly.type
_entity_poly.pdbx_seq_one_letter_code
_entity_poly.pdbx_strand_id
1 'polypeptide(L)'
;PNPFVHWLVWSIDPSRTELPEGVPATESNFLMQGKNSGLKSGWTGMAPPKGDTPHHYVFQLFALNTGLQLEPGAGRSALVQALKGKVIGRGQLVGTYQR
;
A
#
# COMPACT_ATOMS: atom_id res chain seq x y z
N PRO A 1 -14.88 9.50 -2.94
CA PRO A 1 -13.84 9.27 -3.98
C PRO A 1 -13.28 7.85 -3.95
N ASN A 2 -13.11 7.22 -5.13
CA ASN A 2 -12.48 5.92 -5.31
C ASN A 2 -11.09 6.13 -5.95
N PRO A 3 -10.04 6.42 -5.15
CA PRO A 3 -8.71 6.64 -5.71
C PRO A 3 -8.15 5.36 -6.32
N PHE A 4 -7.26 5.50 -7.31
CA PHE A 4 -6.48 4.39 -7.81
C PHE A 4 -5.49 3.94 -6.74
N VAL A 5 -5.53 2.65 -6.41
CA VAL A 5 -4.63 2.04 -5.44
C VAL A 5 -3.38 1.60 -6.19
N HIS A 6 -2.25 2.21 -5.86
CA HIS A 6 -0.97 1.90 -6.50
C HIS A 6 -0.27 0.68 -5.87
N TRP A 7 -0.45 0.46 -4.56
CA TRP A 7 0.18 -0.63 -3.83
C TRP A 7 -0.58 -0.95 -2.54
N LEU A 8 -0.57 -2.22 -2.15
CA LEU A 8 -1.13 -2.71 -0.89
C LEU A 8 -0.10 -3.63 -0.24
N VAL A 9 0.22 -3.35 1.02
CA VAL A 9 1.22 -4.07 1.80
C VAL A 9 0.69 -4.27 3.22
N TRP A 10 0.94 -5.44 3.81
CA TRP A 10 0.72 -5.71 5.22
C TRP A 10 1.71 -6.76 5.73
N SER A 11 1.60 -7.12 7.01
CA SER A 11 2.51 -8.06 7.68
C SER A 11 3.98 -7.68 7.51
N ILE A 12 4.26 -6.36 7.54
CA ILE A 12 5.64 -5.85 7.55
C ILE A 12 6.28 -6.30 8.87
N ASP A 13 7.47 -6.89 8.80
CA ASP A 13 8.26 -7.23 9.97
C ASP A 13 8.41 -6.01 10.91
N PRO A 14 7.92 -6.08 12.17
CA PRO A 14 7.90 -4.93 13.08
C PRO A 14 9.31 -4.48 13.51
N SER A 15 10.35 -5.29 13.30
CA SER A 15 11.74 -4.90 13.55
C SER A 15 12.29 -3.94 12.49
N ARG A 16 11.60 -3.79 11.34
CA ARG A 16 12.02 -2.91 10.26
C ARG A 16 11.58 -1.47 10.49
N THR A 17 12.51 -0.56 10.27
CA THR A 17 12.27 0.88 10.24
C THR A 17 12.24 1.45 8.81
N GLU A 18 12.49 0.61 7.82
CA GLU A 18 12.52 0.97 6.40
C GLU A 18 12.01 -0.15 5.50
N LEU A 19 11.57 0.23 4.30
CA LEU A 19 11.38 -0.67 3.17
C LEU A 19 12.41 -0.32 2.10
N PRO A 20 13.12 -1.31 1.53
CA PRO A 20 14.06 -1.04 0.45
C PRO A 20 13.32 -0.47 -0.76
N GLU A 21 13.97 0.42 -1.50
CA GLU A 21 13.44 0.89 -2.77
C GLU A 21 13.29 -0.29 -3.75
N GLY A 22 12.25 -0.24 -4.59
CA GLY A 22 12.07 -1.22 -5.65
C GLY A 22 11.71 -2.62 -5.16
N VAL A 23 10.97 -2.74 -4.04
CA VAL A 23 10.43 -4.03 -3.57
C VAL A 23 9.78 -4.77 -4.74
N PRO A 24 10.24 -5.99 -5.09
CA PRO A 24 9.72 -6.73 -6.22
C PRO A 24 8.28 -7.17 -5.96
N ALA A 25 7.52 -7.37 -7.03
CA ALA A 25 6.12 -7.82 -6.95
C ALA A 25 5.95 -9.29 -6.52
N THR A 26 7.05 -10.04 -6.40
CA THR A 26 7.09 -11.44 -5.97
C THR A 26 6.90 -11.57 -4.45
N GLU A 27 6.85 -12.81 -3.98
CA GLU A 27 6.84 -13.10 -2.55
C GLU A 27 8.05 -12.49 -1.84
N SER A 28 7.82 -12.04 -0.60
CA SER A 28 8.82 -11.47 0.28
C SER A 28 8.71 -12.15 1.64
N ASN A 29 9.85 -12.35 2.30
CA ASN A 29 9.89 -12.90 3.66
C ASN A 29 9.60 -11.84 4.75
N PHE A 30 9.52 -10.56 4.40
CA PHE A 30 9.36 -9.47 5.36
C PHE A 30 8.08 -8.65 5.19
N LEU A 31 7.25 -8.97 4.18
CA LEU A 31 5.94 -8.37 3.97
C LEU A 31 5.06 -9.25 3.08
N MET A 32 3.76 -8.99 3.11
CA MET A 32 2.77 -9.54 2.19
C MET A 32 2.24 -8.44 1.26
N GLN A 33 1.88 -8.81 0.03
CA GLN A 33 1.42 -7.88 -1.00
C GLN A 33 0.03 -8.26 -1.50
N GLY A 34 -0.81 -7.24 -1.75
CA GLY A 34 -2.17 -7.40 -2.27
C GLY A 34 -2.31 -7.00 -3.74
N LYS A 35 -3.51 -7.24 -4.28
CA LYS A 35 -3.89 -6.78 -5.62
C LYS A 35 -4.28 -5.30 -5.58
N ASN A 36 -3.57 -4.50 -6.36
CA ASN A 36 -3.82 -3.08 -6.55
C ASN A 36 -4.99 -2.84 -7.53
N SER A 37 -5.31 -1.58 -7.85
CA SER A 37 -6.44 -1.26 -8.75
C SER A 37 -6.27 -1.78 -10.18
N GLY A 38 -5.04 -2.06 -10.61
CA GLY A 38 -4.72 -2.72 -11.88
C GLY A 38 -4.73 -4.25 -11.82
N LEU A 39 -5.22 -4.84 -10.72
CA LEU A 39 -5.26 -6.29 -10.47
C LEU A 39 -3.87 -6.96 -10.42
N LYS A 40 -2.81 -6.18 -10.19
CA LYS A 40 -1.42 -6.65 -10.05
C LYS A 40 -0.99 -6.60 -8.59
N SER A 41 -0.07 -7.50 -8.21
CA SER A 41 0.71 -7.37 -6.98
C SER A 41 1.90 -6.44 -7.21
N GLY A 42 2.42 -5.84 -6.13
CA GLY A 42 3.51 -4.87 -6.23
C GLY A 42 3.08 -3.45 -6.55
N TRP A 43 4.06 -2.56 -6.53
CA TRP A 43 3.88 -1.15 -6.86
C TRP A 43 3.53 -0.96 -8.34
N THR A 44 2.46 -0.24 -8.62
CA THR A 44 2.15 0.29 -9.95
C THR A 44 2.53 1.76 -10.03
N GLY A 45 3.37 2.10 -11.00
CA GLY A 45 3.95 3.44 -11.15
C GLY A 45 2.96 4.58 -11.30
N MET A 46 3.48 5.79 -11.16
CA MET A 46 2.76 7.04 -11.37
C MET A 46 2.57 7.31 -12.87
N ALA A 47 1.31 7.32 -13.31
CA ALA A 47 0.95 7.48 -14.70
C ALA A 47 -0.28 8.38 -14.89
N PRO A 48 -0.27 9.63 -14.36
CA PRO A 48 -1.41 10.53 -14.51
C PRO A 48 -1.63 10.84 -16.01
N PRO A 49 -2.86 11.19 -16.42
CA PRO A 49 -3.12 11.64 -17.79
C PRO A 49 -2.29 12.89 -18.13
N LYS A 50 -1.82 12.99 -19.37
CA LYS A 50 -1.07 14.17 -19.84
C LYS A 50 -1.97 15.41 -19.78
N GLY A 51 -1.45 16.52 -19.28
CA GLY A 51 -2.18 17.79 -19.18
C GLY A 51 -3.21 17.87 -18.05
N ASP A 52 -3.36 16.80 -17.24
CA ASP A 52 -4.14 16.86 -16.01
C ASP A 52 -3.39 17.64 -14.93
N THR A 53 -4.11 18.09 -13.91
CA THR A 53 -3.48 18.69 -12.71
C THR A 53 -2.55 17.69 -12.00
N PRO A 54 -1.56 18.13 -11.21
CA PRO A 54 -0.72 17.21 -10.45
C PRO A 54 -1.55 16.25 -9.60
N HIS A 55 -1.34 14.94 -9.77
CA HIS A 55 -2.00 13.94 -8.93
C HIS A 55 -1.27 13.83 -7.60
N HIS A 56 -2.03 13.68 -6.52
CA HIS A 56 -1.50 13.37 -5.20
C HIS A 56 -1.33 11.86 -5.01
N TYR A 57 -0.11 11.43 -4.74
CA TYR A 57 0.25 10.05 -4.42
C TYR A 57 0.41 9.93 -2.91
N VAL A 58 -0.60 9.33 -2.29
CA VAL A 58 -0.70 9.23 -0.83
C VAL A 58 -0.18 7.87 -0.37
N PHE A 59 0.92 7.88 0.37
CA PHE A 59 1.47 6.72 1.06
C PHE A 59 0.98 6.75 2.50
N GLN A 60 0.25 5.72 2.92
CA GLN A 60 -0.28 5.62 4.28
C GLN A 60 0.38 4.44 5.00
N LEU A 61 0.89 4.69 6.20
CA LEU A 61 1.48 3.70 7.07
C LEU A 61 0.62 3.57 8.33
N PHE A 62 0.35 2.32 8.74
CA PHE A 62 -0.45 2.01 9.91
C PHE A 62 0.34 1.10 10.85
N ALA A 63 0.50 1.53 12.09
CA ALA A 63 0.99 0.67 13.17
C ALA A 63 -0.20 -0.09 13.77
N LEU A 64 -0.05 -1.41 13.95
CA LEU A 64 -1.11 -2.30 14.40
C LEU A 64 -0.75 -2.93 15.75
N ASN A 65 -1.74 -3.15 16.60
CA ASN A 65 -1.57 -3.89 17.87
C ASN A 65 -1.52 -5.42 17.69
N THR A 66 -1.91 -5.93 16.52
CA THR A 66 -1.94 -7.36 16.22
C THR A 66 -1.81 -7.58 14.70
N GLY A 67 -1.39 -8.79 14.34
CA GLY A 67 -1.26 -9.20 12.94
C GLY A 67 -2.59 -9.20 12.18
N LEU A 68 -2.49 -9.21 10.85
CA LEU A 68 -3.63 -9.39 9.98
C LEU A 68 -3.73 -10.86 9.55
N GLN A 69 -4.91 -11.45 9.73
CA GLN A 69 -5.28 -12.71 9.11
C GLN A 69 -5.81 -12.39 7.71
N LEU A 70 -4.89 -12.15 6.78
CA LEU A 70 -5.21 -11.76 5.41
C LEU A 70 -4.18 -12.35 4.46
N GLU A 71 -4.65 -13.19 3.54
CA GLU A 71 -3.79 -13.88 2.58
C GLU A 71 -3.29 -12.94 1.47
N PRO A 72 -2.07 -13.15 0.94
CA PRO A 72 -1.54 -12.43 -0.22
C PRO A 72 -2.53 -12.39 -1.39
N GLY A 73 -2.51 -11.29 -2.14
CA GLY A 73 -3.42 -11.06 -3.26
C GLY A 73 -4.80 -10.50 -2.89
N ALA A 74 -5.09 -10.30 -1.60
CA ALA A 74 -6.28 -9.56 -1.17
C ALA A 74 -6.32 -8.12 -1.72
N GLY A 75 -7.52 -7.61 -1.97
CA GLY A 75 -7.75 -6.24 -2.44
C GLY A 75 -7.95 -5.23 -1.31
N ARG A 76 -8.05 -3.94 -1.68
CA ARG A 76 -8.17 -2.82 -0.72
C ARG A 76 -9.32 -2.98 0.28
N SER A 77 -10.50 -3.39 -0.18
CA SER A 77 -11.67 -3.50 0.72
C SER A 77 -11.44 -4.53 1.82
N ALA A 78 -10.83 -5.67 1.49
CA ALA A 78 -10.49 -6.70 2.47
C ALA A 78 -9.42 -6.21 3.45
N LEU A 79 -8.39 -5.51 2.96
CA LEU A 79 -7.36 -4.91 3.84
C LEU A 79 -7.97 -3.87 4.79
N VAL A 80 -8.78 -2.95 4.27
CA VAL A 80 -9.45 -1.93 5.09
C VAL A 80 -10.35 -2.56 6.16
N GLN A 81 -11.05 -3.63 5.82
CA GLN A 81 -11.83 -4.39 6.78
C GLN A 81 -10.94 -5.06 7.84
N ALA A 82 -9.83 -5.67 7.43
CA ALA A 82 -8.88 -6.33 8.33
C ALA A 82 -8.19 -5.36 9.30
N LEU A 83 -8.04 -4.08 8.92
CA LEU A 83 -7.45 -3.03 9.75
C LEU A 83 -8.38 -2.52 10.87
N LYS A 84 -9.70 -2.72 10.77
CA LYS A 84 -10.67 -2.17 11.74
C LYS A 84 -10.39 -2.66 13.16
N GLY A 85 -10.32 -1.72 14.10
CA GLY A 85 -10.07 -2.01 15.52
C GLY A 85 -8.62 -2.38 15.88
N LYS A 86 -7.69 -2.43 14.91
CA LYS A 86 -6.30 -2.85 15.13
C LYS A 86 -5.28 -1.72 15.05
N VAL A 87 -5.66 -0.58 14.49
CA VAL A 87 -4.74 0.55 14.26
C VAL A 87 -4.47 1.31 15.56
N ILE A 88 -3.20 1.39 15.94
CA ILE A 88 -2.70 2.13 17.12
C ILE A 88 -1.84 3.35 16.75
N GLY A 89 -1.41 3.46 15.50
CA GLY A 89 -0.65 4.61 15.01
C GLY A 89 -0.81 4.76 13.50
N ARG A 90 -0.62 5.99 13.01
CA ARG A 90 -0.75 6.33 11.58
C ARG A 90 0.30 7.34 11.17
N GLY A 91 0.84 7.16 9.97
CA GLY A 91 1.69 8.12 9.29
C GLY A 91 1.26 8.27 7.84
N GLN A 92 1.55 9.43 7.25
CA GLN A 92 1.26 9.68 5.85
C GLN A 92 2.37 10.50 5.21
N LEU A 93 2.73 10.13 3.99
CA LEU A 93 3.56 10.91 3.08
C LEU A 93 2.75 11.18 1.81
N VAL A 94 2.80 12.41 1.30
CA VAL A 94 2.13 12.79 0.05
C VAL A 94 3.17 13.33 -0.90
N GLY A 95 3.35 12.65 -2.03
CA GLY A 95 4.10 13.15 -3.17
C GLY A 95 3.16 13.64 -4.27
N THR A 96 3.64 14.49 -5.16
CA THR A 96 2.88 14.95 -6.33
C THR A 96 3.62 14.62 -7.61
N TYR A 97 2.89 14.24 -8.66
CA TYR A 97 3.48 14.06 -9.99
C TYR A 97 2.49 14.49 -11.07
N GLN A 98 3.04 15.08 -12.14
CA GLN A 98 2.33 15.51 -13.34
C GLN A 98 3.15 15.09 -14.56
N ARG A 99 2.47 14.81 -15.67
CA ARG A 99 3.10 14.52 -16.96
C ARG A 99 3.01 15.68 -17.93
#